data_AF-A0A959DGR9-F1
#
_entry.id   AF-A0A959DGR9-F1
#
_cell.length_a   1.000
_cell.length_b   1.000
_cell.length_c   1.000
_cell.angle_alpha   90.00
_cell.angle_beta   90.00
_cell.angle_gamma   90.00
#
_symmetry.space_group_name_H-M   'P 1'
#
loop_
_entity.id
_entity.type
_entity.pdbx_description
1 polymer ?
#
loop_
_entity_poly.entity_id
_entity_poly.type
_entity_poly.pdbx_seq_one_letter_code
_entity_poly.pdbx_strand_id
1 'polypeptide(L)'
;RILGAQEKILELEEQLFEQLVLGLADYIQPIQHNAHLIARIDCLLSFAKVAQKNNYCRPQIDDSLVLDVRQGRHPVIEQQMALDEAYVPNDVYLDNEEQQILMITGPNMAGKSALLRQTALISLMAQMGSFVPAQSARLGLVDKVFTRVGASDNISSGESTFMVEMNETASIMNNISDRSIILLDEIGRGTSTYDGISIAWSIAEFLHSNGVARPKTLFATHYHELNELANKFSRIKNFNIATREVGQKVIFLRKLVPGGSEHSFGIHVAKMAGMPRSIVERAAHILTQLEQKFIDNGEAASADGIRADKPQTQNISTESIQLSIFETVDPTAGKIKEALLDLDLNSMTPIDCMMKLNELRKFLEE
;
A
#
# COMPACT_ATOMS: atom_id res chain seq x y z
N ARG A 1 2.45 22.33 78.97
CA ARG A 1 3.83 22.76 78.67
C ARG A 1 4.44 22.01 77.48
N ILE A 2 4.19 20.70 77.31
CA ILE A 2 4.69 19.93 76.14
C ILE A 2 3.93 20.30 74.84
N LEU A 3 2.60 20.41 74.91
CA LEU A 3 1.75 20.77 73.75
C LEU A 3 2.12 22.14 73.12
N GLY A 4 2.27 23.19 73.93
CA GLY A 4 2.67 24.51 73.40
C GLY A 4 4.12 24.61 72.92
N ALA A 5 4.97 23.62 73.20
CA ALA A 5 6.30 23.51 72.60
C ALA A 5 6.22 22.85 71.21
N GLN A 6 5.35 21.86 71.04
CA GLN A 6 5.10 21.22 69.74
C GLN A 6 4.46 22.20 68.74
N GLU A 7 3.47 23.00 69.17
CA GLU A 7 2.86 24.03 68.33
C GLU A 7 3.89 25.07 67.85
N LYS A 8 4.78 25.52 68.75
CA LYS A 8 5.85 26.46 68.39
C LYS A 8 6.89 25.87 67.44
N ILE A 9 7.21 24.58 67.59
CA ILE A 9 8.12 23.90 66.65
C ILE A 9 7.51 23.87 65.26
N LEU A 10 6.21 23.59 65.17
CA LEU A 10 5.49 23.49 63.90
C LEU A 10 5.36 24.84 63.20
N GLU A 11 5.07 25.92 63.94
CA GLU A 11 5.09 27.29 63.40
C GLU A 11 6.47 27.68 62.86
N LEU A 12 7.54 27.35 63.60
CA LEU A 12 8.92 27.62 63.16
C LEU A 12 9.28 26.82 61.90
N GLU A 13 8.85 25.56 61.82
CA GLU A 13 9.06 24.70 60.66
C GLU A 13 8.36 25.26 59.41
N GLU A 14 7.10 25.68 59.54
CA GLU A 14 6.33 26.26 58.44
C GLU A 14 6.96 27.59 57.96
N GLN A 15 7.39 28.45 58.88
CA GLN A 15 8.10 29.68 58.55
C GLN A 15 9.41 29.44 57.81
N LEU A 16 10.21 28.46 58.27
CA LEU A 16 11.47 28.09 57.61
C LEU A 16 11.23 27.48 56.22
N PHE A 17 10.18 26.67 56.07
CA PHE A 17 9.78 26.10 54.79
C PHE A 17 9.32 27.19 53.81
N GLU A 18 8.48 28.14 54.23
CA GLU A 18 8.04 29.24 53.37
C GLU A 18 9.21 30.13 52.94
N GLN A 19 10.14 30.44 53.85
CA GLN A 19 11.37 31.16 53.50
C GLN A 19 12.23 30.42 52.48
N LEU A 20 12.30 29.08 52.58
CA LEU A 20 13.00 28.26 51.59
C LEU A 20 12.30 28.31 50.23
N VAL A 21 10.98 28.16 50.17
CA VAL A 21 10.20 28.22 48.93
C VAL A 21 10.34 29.59 48.25
N LEU A 22 10.24 30.67 49.01
CA LEU A 22 10.44 32.04 48.51
C LEU A 22 11.89 32.23 48.03
N GLY A 23 12.88 31.74 48.78
CA GLY A 23 14.29 31.79 48.36
C GLY A 23 14.59 30.98 47.09
N LEU A 24 13.82 29.91 46.83
CA LEU A 24 13.91 29.13 45.59
C LEU A 24 13.22 29.80 44.39
N ALA A 25 12.34 30.77 44.60
CA ALA A 25 11.58 31.43 43.54
C ALA A 25 12.51 32.09 42.50
N ASP A 26 13.59 32.72 42.96
CA ASP A 26 14.61 33.34 42.10
C ASP A 26 15.36 32.31 41.21
N TYR A 27 15.36 31.03 41.62
CA TYR A 27 16.04 29.94 40.92
C TYR A 27 15.11 29.13 40.01
N ILE A 28 13.83 29.45 39.92
CA ILE A 28 12.88 28.72 39.05
C ILE A 28 13.38 28.67 37.61
N GLN A 29 13.82 29.81 37.06
CA GLN A 29 14.33 29.90 35.68
C GLN A 29 15.60 29.05 35.47
N PRO A 30 16.66 29.18 36.31
CA PRO A 30 17.81 28.27 36.28
C PRO A 30 17.45 26.78 36.39
N ILE A 31 16.53 26.41 37.30
CA ILE A 31 16.11 25.02 37.49
C ILE A 31 15.42 24.49 36.23
N GLN A 32 14.48 25.25 35.65
CA GLN A 32 13.81 24.88 34.41
C GLN A 32 14.80 24.77 33.25
N HIS A 33 15.75 25.70 33.14
CA HIS A 33 16.80 25.63 32.12
C HIS A 33 17.63 24.35 32.25
N ASN A 34 18.09 24.02 33.45
CA ASN A 34 18.85 22.80 33.73
C ASN A 34 18.03 21.55 33.43
N ALA A 35 16.73 21.52 33.77
CA ALA A 35 15.84 20.41 33.44
C ALA A 35 15.74 20.18 31.93
N HIS A 36 15.63 21.23 31.11
CA HIS A 36 15.61 21.12 29.66
C HIS A 36 16.94 20.59 29.09
N LEU A 37 18.08 21.02 29.65
CA LEU A 37 19.40 20.52 29.26
C LEU A 37 19.54 19.03 29.58
N ILE A 38 19.16 18.61 30.79
CA ILE A 38 19.19 17.20 31.21
C ILE A 38 18.27 16.36 30.31
N ALA A 39 17.06 16.84 30.01
CA ALA A 39 16.13 16.13 29.13
C ALA A 39 16.70 15.92 27.72
N ARG A 40 17.40 16.92 27.15
CA ARG A 40 18.08 16.79 25.85
C ARG A 40 19.20 15.75 25.91
N ILE A 41 20.01 15.76 26.97
CA ILE A 41 21.09 14.78 27.17
C ILE A 41 20.52 13.37 27.30
N ASP A 42 19.45 13.19 28.09
CA ASP A 42 18.82 11.89 28.30
C ASP A 42 18.25 11.32 26.99
N CYS A 43 17.58 12.15 26.19
CA CYS A 43 17.08 11.76 24.86
C CYS A 43 18.21 11.32 23.92
N LEU A 44 19.28 12.13 23.79
CA LEU A 44 20.42 11.80 22.93
C LEU A 44 21.18 10.55 23.40
N LEU A 45 21.32 10.38 24.72
CA LEU A 45 21.93 9.19 25.31
C LEU A 45 21.09 7.94 25.03
N SER A 46 19.76 8.05 25.11
CA SER A 46 18.84 6.97 24.76
C SER A 46 19.01 6.54 23.29
N PHE A 47 19.05 7.51 22.36
CA PHE A 47 19.31 7.22 20.94
C PHE A 47 20.66 6.53 20.73
N ALA A 48 21.74 7.01 21.36
CA ALA A 48 23.06 6.41 21.24
C ALA A 48 23.10 4.97 21.77
N LYS A 49 22.48 4.70 22.94
CA LYS A 49 22.39 3.35 23.52
C LYS A 49 21.64 2.38 22.61
N VAL A 50 20.49 2.79 22.08
CA VAL A 50 19.71 1.97 21.14
C VAL A 50 20.50 1.71 19.85
N ALA A 51 21.15 2.74 19.31
CA ALA A 51 21.94 2.63 18.09
C ALA A 51 23.10 1.64 18.25
N GLN A 52 23.81 1.71 19.37
CA GLN A 52 24.92 0.81 19.67
C GLN A 52 24.43 -0.63 19.88
N LYS A 53 23.34 -0.81 20.65
CA LYS A 53 22.79 -2.13 20.96
C LYS A 53 22.32 -2.86 19.69
N ASN A 54 21.66 -2.15 18.78
CA ASN A 54 20.98 -2.73 17.63
C ASN A 54 21.73 -2.54 16.29
N ASN A 55 22.97 -2.05 16.33
CA ASN A 55 23.78 -1.75 15.16
C ASN A 55 23.05 -0.86 14.15
N TYR A 56 22.56 0.29 14.60
CA TYR A 56 21.95 1.28 13.71
C TYR A 56 23.01 2.18 13.10
N CYS A 57 22.80 2.59 11.84
CA CYS A 57 23.71 3.48 11.13
C CYS A 57 23.27 4.94 11.28
N ARG A 58 24.24 5.86 11.20
CA ARG A 58 23.93 7.30 11.09
C ARG A 58 23.38 7.56 9.68
N PRO A 59 22.15 8.08 9.52
CA PRO A 59 21.63 8.42 8.20
C PRO A 59 22.32 9.67 7.64
N GLN A 60 22.42 9.74 6.32
CA GLN A 60 22.74 10.97 5.61
C GLN A 60 21.44 11.66 5.19
N ILE A 61 21.20 12.87 5.71
CA ILE A 61 20.04 13.68 5.34
C ILE A 61 20.50 14.81 4.42
N ASP A 62 19.80 15.00 3.30
CA ASP A 62 20.09 16.07 2.35
C ASP A 62 18.81 16.68 1.75
N ASP A 63 18.98 17.68 0.88
CA ASP A 63 17.87 18.36 0.21
C ASP A 63 17.40 17.64 -1.07
N SER A 64 17.94 16.46 -1.39
CA SER A 64 17.51 15.69 -2.55
C SER A 64 16.07 15.18 -2.37
N LEU A 65 15.56 14.51 -3.41
CA LEU A 65 14.28 13.83 -3.37
C LEU A 65 14.46 12.31 -3.29
N VAL A 66 15.68 11.82 -3.02
CA VAL A 66 16.02 10.40 -3.03
C VAL A 66 15.77 9.79 -1.64
N LEU A 67 15.23 8.58 -1.61
CA LEU A 67 15.24 7.70 -0.45
C LEU A 67 16.00 6.45 -0.85
N ASP A 68 17.18 6.25 -0.26
CA ASP A 68 18.01 5.07 -0.45
C ASP A 68 18.32 4.44 0.91
N VAL A 69 17.73 3.29 1.19
CA VAL A 69 17.92 2.50 2.40
C VAL A 69 18.50 1.15 2.00
N ARG A 70 19.69 0.82 2.50
CA ARG A 70 20.34 -0.47 2.28
C ARG A 70 20.26 -1.33 3.53
N GLN A 71 19.81 -2.57 3.33
CA GLN A 71 19.60 -3.57 4.37
C GLN A 71 18.78 -3.00 5.55
N GLY A 72 17.70 -2.27 5.23
CA GLY A 72 16.79 -1.73 6.21
C GLY A 72 16.04 -2.85 6.95
N ARG A 73 15.77 -2.61 8.23
CA ARG A 73 15.05 -3.51 9.14
C ARG A 73 13.93 -2.76 9.85
N HIS A 74 12.88 -3.46 10.23
CA HIS A 74 11.78 -2.86 10.97
C HIS A 74 12.14 -2.76 12.47
N PRO A 75 12.24 -1.55 13.06
CA PRO A 75 12.84 -1.34 14.39
C PRO A 75 12.10 -2.03 15.54
N VAL A 76 10.79 -2.28 15.39
CA VAL A 76 9.97 -3.02 16.38
C VAL A 76 9.98 -4.53 16.12
N ILE A 77 9.66 -4.97 14.90
CA ILE A 77 9.55 -6.39 14.57
C ILE A 77 10.89 -7.10 14.75
N GLU A 78 12.03 -6.47 14.43
CA GLU A 78 13.36 -7.10 14.62
C GLU A 78 13.64 -7.45 16.09
N GLN A 79 13.01 -6.75 17.04
CA GLN A 79 13.17 -6.99 18.49
C GLN A 79 12.17 -8.03 19.04
N GLN A 80 11.14 -8.39 18.27
CA GLN A 80 10.09 -9.32 18.66
C GLN A 80 10.28 -10.71 18.07
N MET A 81 11.32 -10.92 17.25
CA MET A 81 11.62 -12.23 16.69
C MET A 81 12.12 -13.19 17.78
N ALA A 82 11.83 -14.47 17.59
CA ALA A 82 12.38 -15.52 18.45
C ALA A 82 13.91 -15.54 18.35
N LEU A 83 14.59 -16.03 19.39
CA LEU A 83 16.07 -16.08 19.46
C LEU A 83 16.71 -16.76 18.24
N ASP A 84 16.00 -17.69 17.61
CA ASP A 84 16.48 -18.48 16.48
C ASP A 84 16.02 -17.92 15.11
N GLU A 85 15.27 -16.80 15.09
CA GLU A 85 14.80 -16.15 13.87
C GLU A 85 15.47 -14.78 13.68
N ALA A 86 16.13 -14.59 12.54
CA ALA A 86 16.69 -13.30 12.15
C ALA A 86 15.73 -12.53 11.25
N TYR A 87 15.60 -11.22 11.47
CA TYR A 87 14.86 -10.34 10.57
C TYR A 87 15.58 -10.26 9.24
N VAL A 88 14.85 -10.42 8.13
CA VAL A 88 15.43 -10.35 6.78
C VAL A 88 15.48 -8.88 6.33
N PRO A 89 16.67 -8.29 6.20
CA PRO A 89 16.80 -6.89 5.79
C PRO A 89 16.51 -6.70 4.30
N ASN A 90 15.98 -5.53 3.94
CA ASN A 90 15.57 -5.19 2.57
C ASN A 90 16.14 -3.85 2.11
N ASP A 91 16.49 -3.78 0.83
CA ASP A 91 16.91 -2.54 0.19
C ASP A 91 15.67 -1.84 -0.35
N VAL A 92 15.58 -0.52 -0.16
CA VAL A 92 14.50 0.30 -0.70
C VAL A 92 15.13 1.53 -1.33
N TYR A 93 14.91 1.71 -2.64
CA TYR A 93 15.35 2.88 -3.39
C TYR A 93 14.12 3.54 -4.02
N LEU A 94 13.99 4.85 -3.87
CA LEU A 94 12.91 5.64 -4.44
C LEU A 94 13.45 7.03 -4.82
N ASP A 95 13.10 7.53 -5.98
CA ASP A 95 13.33 8.91 -6.41
C ASP A 95 12.16 9.40 -7.27
N ASN A 96 12.13 10.68 -7.64
CA ASN A 96 10.99 11.23 -8.38
C ASN A 96 11.12 11.04 -9.92
N GLU A 97 12.23 10.50 -10.42
CA GLU A 97 12.60 10.57 -11.85
C GLU A 97 12.73 9.20 -12.54
N GLU A 98 13.28 8.18 -11.87
CA GLU A 98 13.53 6.85 -12.41
C GLU A 98 12.72 5.75 -11.70
N GLN A 99 12.58 5.84 -10.38
CA GLN A 99 11.89 4.83 -9.57
C GLN A 99 11.01 5.50 -8.52
N GLN A 100 9.90 6.08 -8.99
CA GLN A 100 8.94 6.82 -8.17
C GLN A 100 7.96 5.90 -7.44
N ILE A 101 7.49 4.86 -8.11
CA ILE A 101 6.47 3.95 -7.58
C ILE A 101 7.03 2.54 -7.60
N LEU A 102 7.17 1.93 -6.41
CA LEU A 102 7.40 0.50 -6.30
C LEU A 102 6.05 -0.21 -6.24
N MET A 103 5.72 -0.95 -7.28
CA MET A 103 4.58 -1.85 -7.29
C MET A 103 5.00 -3.19 -6.66
N ILE A 104 4.58 -3.42 -5.43
CA ILE A 104 5.00 -4.56 -4.61
C ILE A 104 3.88 -5.62 -4.62
N THR A 105 4.17 -6.74 -5.27
CA THR A 105 3.27 -7.90 -5.32
C THR A 105 3.76 -9.03 -4.42
N GLY A 106 2.84 -9.93 -4.05
CA GLY A 106 3.15 -11.11 -3.28
C GLY A 106 2.03 -11.46 -2.28
N PRO A 107 2.10 -12.62 -1.63
CA PRO A 107 1.06 -13.07 -0.71
C PRO A 107 0.97 -12.19 0.56
N ASN A 108 -0.18 -12.17 1.23
CA ASN A 108 -0.46 -11.26 2.35
C ASN A 108 0.47 -11.48 3.56
N MET A 109 0.94 -12.70 3.76
CA MET A 109 1.87 -13.05 4.85
C MET A 109 3.36 -12.90 4.47
N ALA A 110 3.67 -12.37 3.29
CA ALA A 110 5.04 -12.27 2.81
C ALA A 110 5.85 -11.13 3.46
N GLY A 111 5.19 -10.19 4.16
CA GLY A 111 5.84 -9.06 4.82
C GLY A 111 5.79 -7.74 4.06
N LYS A 112 4.87 -7.58 3.10
CA LYS A 112 4.66 -6.32 2.35
C LYS A 112 4.40 -5.15 3.30
N SER A 113 3.40 -5.25 4.18
CA SER A 113 3.05 -4.20 5.13
C SER A 113 4.20 -3.87 6.10
N ALA A 114 5.01 -4.86 6.47
CA ALA A 114 6.19 -4.64 7.32
C ALA A 114 7.26 -3.81 6.60
N LEU A 115 7.52 -4.09 5.31
CA LEU A 115 8.44 -3.32 4.48
C LEU A 115 7.96 -1.87 4.28
N LEU A 116 6.67 -1.68 4.02
CA LEU A 116 6.06 -0.35 3.88
C LEU A 116 6.26 0.47 5.16
N ARG A 117 5.80 -0.07 6.30
CA ARG A 117 5.91 0.61 7.61
C ARG A 117 7.36 0.86 8.01
N GLN A 118 8.25 -0.10 7.74
CA GLN A 118 9.68 0.06 7.98
C GLN A 118 10.24 1.31 7.27
N THR A 119 9.89 1.51 6.00
CA THR A 119 10.40 2.64 5.21
C THR A 119 9.95 3.99 5.79
N ALA A 120 8.69 4.09 6.22
CA ALA A 120 8.19 5.26 6.95
C ALA A 120 8.89 5.47 8.30
N LEU A 121 9.05 4.41 9.09
CA LEU A 121 9.71 4.49 10.41
C LEU A 121 11.17 4.92 10.29
N ILE A 122 11.91 4.40 9.31
CA ILE A 122 13.30 4.83 9.05
C ILE A 122 13.35 6.32 8.70
N SER A 123 12.41 6.80 7.87
CA SER A 123 12.32 8.22 7.49
C SER A 123 12.03 9.12 8.69
N LEU A 124 11.08 8.73 9.55
CA LEU A 124 10.76 9.46 10.78
C LEU A 124 11.94 9.47 11.75
N MET A 125 12.56 8.32 12.01
CA MET A 125 13.71 8.20 12.90
C MET A 125 14.90 9.06 12.44
N ALA A 126 15.16 9.10 11.14
CA ALA A 126 16.20 9.95 10.57
C ALA A 126 15.91 11.44 10.86
N GLN A 127 14.71 11.93 10.54
CA GLN A 127 14.34 13.34 10.75
C GLN A 127 14.16 13.73 12.22
N MET A 128 13.93 12.76 13.11
CA MET A 128 14.00 12.96 14.56
C MET A 128 15.44 13.18 15.06
N GLY A 129 16.46 12.92 14.24
CA GLY A 129 17.87 13.03 14.59
C GLY A 129 18.46 11.77 15.23
N SER A 130 17.79 10.62 15.08
CA SER A 130 18.28 9.32 15.58
C SER A 130 19.05 8.55 14.50
N PHE A 131 19.79 7.53 14.95
CA PHE A 131 20.35 6.51 14.05
C PHE A 131 19.22 5.57 13.59
N VAL A 132 19.39 4.95 12.43
CA VAL A 132 18.33 4.16 11.78
C VAL A 132 18.70 2.68 11.62
N PRO A 133 17.71 1.76 11.64
CA PRO A 133 17.90 0.32 11.51
C PRO A 133 18.25 -0.11 10.08
N ALA A 134 19.42 0.28 9.58
CA ALA A 134 19.91 -0.04 8.24
C ALA A 134 21.42 -0.27 8.25
N GLN A 135 21.98 -0.80 7.16
CA GLN A 135 23.44 -0.81 6.97
C GLN A 135 23.93 0.57 6.52
N SER A 136 23.19 1.20 5.61
CA SER A 136 23.38 2.59 5.20
C SER A 136 22.04 3.20 4.81
N ALA A 137 21.86 4.49 5.05
CA ALA A 137 20.65 5.20 4.66
C ALA A 137 20.98 6.63 4.21
N ARG A 138 20.47 7.02 3.04
CA ARG A 138 20.48 8.39 2.52
C ARG A 138 19.05 8.81 2.25
N LEU A 139 18.61 9.90 2.85
CA LEU A 139 17.24 10.38 2.75
C LEU A 139 17.21 11.87 2.46
N GLY A 140 16.55 12.24 1.37
CA GLY A 140 16.04 13.57 1.15
C GLY A 140 14.98 13.92 2.19
N LEU A 141 14.87 15.20 2.56
CA LEU A 141 13.82 15.65 3.47
C LEU A 141 12.42 15.35 2.94
N VAL A 142 11.61 14.74 3.81
CA VAL A 142 10.21 14.35 3.66
C VAL A 142 9.35 15.29 4.49
N ASP A 143 8.36 15.91 3.84
CA ASP A 143 7.42 16.81 4.49
C ASP A 143 6.21 16.08 5.08
N LYS A 144 5.73 15.04 4.39
CA LYS A 144 4.54 14.28 4.76
C LYS A 144 4.73 12.78 4.51
N VAL A 145 4.29 11.98 5.46
CA VAL A 145 4.17 10.52 5.32
C VAL A 145 2.69 10.17 5.31
N PHE A 146 2.19 9.74 4.16
CA PHE A 146 0.82 9.29 4.00
C PHE A 146 0.76 7.77 4.08
N THR A 147 -0.21 7.26 4.82
CA THR A 147 -0.39 5.82 4.97
C THR A 147 -1.84 5.46 4.80
N ARG A 148 -2.09 4.55 3.87
CA ARG A 148 -3.32 3.78 3.80
C ARG A 148 -2.93 2.32 3.96
N VAL A 149 -2.77 1.93 5.22
CA VAL A 149 -2.40 0.58 5.64
C VAL A 149 -3.57 0.07 6.47
N GLY A 150 -4.30 -0.92 5.95
CA GLY A 150 -5.61 -1.36 6.45
C GLY A 150 -5.78 -1.24 7.97
N ALA A 151 -6.77 -0.44 8.37
CA ALA A 151 -7.25 -0.41 9.76
C ALA A 151 -8.13 -1.64 10.01
N SER A 152 -7.97 -2.25 11.19
CA SER A 152 -8.98 -3.16 11.74
C SER A 152 -10.34 -2.47 11.74
N ASP A 153 -11.33 -3.14 11.17
CA ASP A 153 -12.69 -2.63 10.93
C ASP A 153 -13.23 -1.82 12.11
N ASN A 154 -13.44 -0.53 11.89
CA ASN A 154 -14.14 0.31 12.84
C ASN A 154 -15.64 0.20 12.54
N ILE A 155 -16.24 -0.92 12.96
CA ILE A 155 -17.67 -1.24 12.74
C ILE A 155 -18.61 -0.21 13.42
N SER A 156 -18.07 0.65 14.29
CA SER A 156 -18.82 1.59 15.12
C SER A 156 -19.26 2.90 14.44
N SER A 157 -18.73 3.26 13.26
CA SER A 157 -19.01 4.57 12.62
C SER A 157 -20.20 4.59 11.65
N GLY A 158 -20.81 3.45 11.32
CA GLY A 158 -21.96 3.39 10.40
C GLY A 158 -21.65 3.72 8.93
N GLU A 159 -20.40 4.01 8.59
CA GLU A 159 -19.93 4.19 7.20
C GLU A 159 -19.42 2.87 6.62
N SER A 160 -19.61 2.66 5.31
CA SER A 160 -19.02 1.52 4.62
C SER A 160 -17.49 1.58 4.73
N THR A 161 -16.85 0.45 5.05
CA THR A 161 -15.38 0.34 5.14
C THR A 161 -14.70 0.80 3.86
N PHE A 162 -15.34 0.57 2.71
CA PHE A 162 -14.86 1.04 1.41
C PHE A 162 -14.98 2.56 1.25
N MET A 163 -16.04 3.19 1.77
CA MET A 163 -16.18 4.65 1.72
C MET A 163 -15.11 5.35 2.57
N VAL A 164 -14.84 4.82 3.77
CA VAL A 164 -13.75 5.33 4.63
C VAL A 164 -12.41 5.22 3.89
N GLU A 165 -12.14 4.08 3.25
CA GLU A 165 -10.94 3.89 2.43
C GLU A 165 -10.84 4.89 1.28
N MET A 166 -11.93 5.18 0.57
CA MET A 166 -11.94 6.16 -0.50
C MET A 166 -11.74 7.59 0.02
N ASN A 167 -12.32 7.94 1.17
CA ASN A 167 -12.11 9.24 1.82
C ASN A 167 -10.65 9.41 2.29
N GLU A 168 -10.06 8.38 2.90
CA GLU A 168 -8.63 8.38 3.26
C GLU A 168 -7.76 8.57 2.01
N THR A 169 -8.04 7.83 0.95
CA THR A 169 -7.30 7.91 -0.32
C THR A 169 -7.44 9.30 -0.97
N ALA A 170 -8.65 9.87 -0.99
CA ALA A 170 -8.90 11.21 -1.51
C ALA A 170 -8.16 12.27 -0.70
N SER A 171 -8.15 12.15 0.64
CA SER A 171 -7.38 13.05 1.52
C SER A 171 -5.88 13.01 1.20
N ILE A 172 -5.32 11.82 0.95
CA ILE A 172 -3.93 11.67 0.51
C ILE A 172 -3.74 12.39 -0.83
N MET A 173 -4.51 12.03 -1.87
CA MET A 173 -4.34 12.53 -3.23
C MET A 173 -4.43 14.07 -3.31
N ASN A 174 -5.28 14.69 -2.49
CA ASN A 174 -5.46 16.15 -2.46
C ASN A 174 -4.34 16.91 -1.72
N ASN A 175 -3.46 16.23 -0.98
CA ASN A 175 -2.45 16.86 -0.12
C ASN A 175 -1.00 16.47 -0.43
N ILE A 176 -0.76 15.78 -1.55
CA ILE A 176 0.57 15.32 -1.97
C ILE A 176 1.52 16.47 -2.34
N SER A 177 2.82 16.20 -2.24
CA SER A 177 3.94 17.05 -2.67
C SER A 177 5.08 16.18 -3.22
N ASP A 178 6.08 16.79 -3.88
CA ASP A 178 7.27 16.06 -4.37
C ASP A 178 8.10 15.40 -3.25
N ARG A 179 8.01 15.95 -2.03
CA ARG A 179 8.72 15.44 -0.86
C ARG A 179 7.91 14.39 -0.09
N SER A 180 6.66 14.17 -0.46
CA SER A 180 5.80 13.21 0.25
C SER A 180 6.24 11.77 0.01
N ILE A 181 6.07 10.94 1.03
CA ILE A 181 6.12 9.48 0.94
C ILE A 181 4.71 8.94 1.11
N ILE A 182 4.27 8.07 0.20
CA ILE A 182 2.95 7.44 0.23
C ILE A 182 3.10 5.93 0.39
N LEU A 183 2.41 5.37 1.37
CA LEU A 183 2.29 3.94 1.59
C LEU A 183 0.84 3.51 1.31
N LEU A 184 0.63 2.78 0.22
CA LEU A 184 -0.68 2.21 -0.14
C LEU A 184 -0.61 0.69 0.00
N ASP A 185 -1.48 0.11 0.83
CA ASP A 185 -1.53 -1.34 1.07
C ASP A 185 -2.93 -1.87 0.79
N GLU A 186 -3.06 -2.69 -0.25
CA GLU A 186 -4.30 -3.38 -0.65
C GLU A 186 -5.51 -2.47 -0.93
N ILE A 187 -5.29 -1.34 -1.62
CA ILE A 187 -6.37 -0.46 -2.11
C ILE A 187 -7.31 -1.23 -3.04
N GLY A 188 -8.61 -0.97 -2.92
CA GLY A 188 -9.65 -1.52 -3.80
C GLY A 188 -10.20 -2.87 -3.35
N ARG A 189 -9.71 -3.42 -2.22
CA ARG A 189 -10.11 -4.75 -1.76
C ARG A 189 -11.56 -4.83 -1.24
N GLY A 190 -12.13 -3.71 -0.81
CA GLY A 190 -13.48 -3.63 -0.25
C GLY A 190 -14.63 -3.59 -1.27
N THR A 191 -14.35 -3.73 -2.57
CA THR A 191 -15.33 -3.64 -3.66
C THR A 191 -15.20 -4.80 -4.65
N SER A 192 -15.95 -4.78 -5.76
CA SER A 192 -15.82 -5.75 -6.84
C SER A 192 -14.38 -5.79 -7.38
N THR A 193 -13.92 -6.96 -7.82
CA THR A 193 -12.52 -7.12 -8.25
C THR A 193 -12.14 -6.15 -9.36
N TYR A 194 -13.02 -5.96 -10.35
CA TYR A 194 -12.75 -5.04 -11.47
C TYR A 194 -12.78 -3.57 -11.05
N ASP A 195 -13.71 -3.17 -10.18
CA ASP A 195 -13.72 -1.80 -9.65
C ASP A 195 -12.46 -1.54 -8.84
N GLY A 196 -12.05 -2.51 -8.00
CA GLY A 196 -10.85 -2.43 -7.18
C GLY A 196 -9.58 -2.27 -8.02
N ILE A 197 -9.41 -3.13 -9.04
CA ILE A 197 -8.30 -3.03 -10.00
C ILE A 197 -8.31 -1.67 -10.71
N SER A 198 -9.47 -1.24 -11.22
CA SER A 198 -9.60 0.01 -11.98
C SER A 198 -9.27 1.24 -11.15
N ILE A 199 -9.71 1.28 -9.90
CA ILE A 199 -9.39 2.36 -8.96
C ILE A 199 -7.89 2.35 -8.62
N ALA A 200 -7.34 1.20 -8.26
CA ALA A 200 -5.93 1.08 -7.90
C ALA A 200 -5.01 1.46 -9.08
N TRP A 201 -5.36 1.05 -10.29
CA TRP A 201 -4.69 1.43 -11.53
C TRP A 201 -4.74 2.95 -11.73
N SER A 202 -5.92 3.54 -11.65
CA SER A 202 -6.13 4.98 -11.85
C SER A 202 -5.36 5.82 -10.83
N ILE A 203 -5.25 5.35 -9.58
CA ILE A 203 -4.44 6.01 -8.54
C ILE A 203 -2.95 5.94 -8.88
N ALA A 204 -2.44 4.78 -9.29
CA ALA A 204 -1.04 4.64 -9.68
C ALA A 204 -0.69 5.52 -10.90
N GLU A 205 -1.58 5.55 -11.89
CA GLU A 205 -1.46 6.43 -13.05
C GLU A 205 -1.51 7.91 -12.66
N PHE A 206 -2.46 8.31 -11.80
CA PHE A 206 -2.55 9.67 -11.29
C PHE A 206 -1.25 10.07 -10.60
N LEU A 207 -0.74 9.26 -9.66
CA LEU A 207 0.50 9.54 -8.94
C LEU A 207 1.71 9.66 -9.87
N HIS A 208 1.76 8.85 -10.93
CA HIS A 208 2.84 8.89 -11.91
C HIS A 208 2.76 10.12 -12.83
N SER A 209 1.57 10.39 -13.36
CA SER A 209 1.34 11.36 -14.45
C SER A 209 0.96 12.75 -13.95
N ASN A 210 0.81 12.95 -12.63
CA ASN A 210 0.50 14.25 -12.05
C ASN A 210 1.62 15.27 -12.37
N GLY A 211 1.20 16.41 -12.95
CA GLY A 211 2.09 17.52 -13.29
C GLY A 211 2.42 18.45 -12.12
N VAL A 212 1.72 18.32 -10.99
CA VAL A 212 1.90 19.18 -9.80
C VAL A 212 2.91 18.60 -8.82
N ALA A 213 2.85 17.30 -8.57
CA ALA A 213 3.69 16.62 -7.59
C ALA A 213 3.91 15.14 -7.97
N ARG A 214 5.12 14.64 -7.74
CA ARG A 214 5.54 13.26 -8.00
C ARG A 214 6.02 12.58 -6.72
N PRO A 215 5.11 12.29 -5.77
CA PRO A 215 5.49 11.71 -4.49
C PRO A 215 6.08 10.30 -4.67
N LYS A 216 7.04 9.97 -3.79
CA LYS A 216 7.61 8.62 -3.72
C LYS A 216 6.58 7.67 -3.12
N THR A 217 6.29 6.56 -3.80
CA THR A 217 5.17 5.68 -3.45
C THR A 217 5.61 4.22 -3.32
N LEU A 218 5.24 3.60 -2.21
CA LEU A 218 5.24 2.14 -2.05
C LEU A 218 3.80 1.66 -2.21
N PHE A 219 3.52 0.94 -3.28
CA PHE A 219 2.19 0.44 -3.62
C PHE A 219 2.17 -1.08 -3.45
N ALA A 220 1.72 -1.58 -2.32
CA ALA A 220 1.53 -3.01 -2.08
C ALA A 220 0.14 -3.45 -2.57
N THR A 221 0.09 -4.46 -3.44
CA THR A 221 -1.14 -4.95 -4.03
C THR A 221 -1.17 -6.48 -4.13
N HIS A 222 -2.38 -7.02 -4.23
CA HIS A 222 -2.65 -8.42 -4.55
C HIS A 222 -3.10 -8.60 -6.01
N TYR A 223 -3.35 -7.51 -6.73
CA TYR A 223 -3.70 -7.52 -8.14
C TYR A 223 -2.45 -7.66 -9.00
N HIS A 224 -2.33 -8.79 -9.69
CA HIS A 224 -1.19 -9.06 -10.58
C HIS A 224 -1.29 -8.27 -11.89
N GLU A 225 -2.51 -7.86 -12.26
CA GLU A 225 -2.84 -7.04 -13.41
C GLU A 225 -2.11 -5.69 -13.38
N LEU A 226 -1.88 -5.14 -12.18
CA LEU A 226 -1.14 -3.89 -11.99
C LEU A 226 0.35 -4.00 -12.37
N ASN A 227 0.90 -5.21 -12.56
CA ASN A 227 2.27 -5.37 -13.05
C ASN A 227 2.45 -4.77 -14.46
N GLU A 228 1.39 -4.70 -15.27
CA GLU A 228 1.45 -4.14 -16.62
C GLU A 228 1.79 -2.64 -16.61
N LEU A 229 1.50 -1.94 -15.52
CA LEU A 229 1.81 -0.51 -15.34
C LEU A 229 3.30 -0.21 -15.51
N ALA A 230 4.18 -1.11 -15.07
CA ALA A 230 5.63 -0.93 -15.23
C ALA A 230 6.09 -0.95 -16.69
N ASN A 231 5.32 -1.57 -17.60
CA ASN A 231 5.60 -1.55 -19.03
C ASN A 231 5.15 -0.24 -19.69
N LYS A 232 4.10 0.40 -19.15
CA LYS A 232 3.51 1.64 -19.67
C LYS A 232 4.17 2.90 -19.10
N PHE A 233 4.61 2.85 -17.84
CA PHE A 233 5.07 4.01 -17.09
C PHE A 233 6.50 3.79 -16.59
N SER A 234 7.44 4.61 -17.10
CA SER A 234 8.88 4.41 -16.88
C SER A 234 9.30 4.48 -15.41
N ARG A 235 8.60 5.27 -14.57
CA ARG A 235 8.91 5.44 -13.14
C ARG A 235 8.23 4.44 -12.22
N ILE A 236 7.41 3.54 -12.76
CA ILE A 236 6.79 2.45 -12.01
C ILE A 236 7.67 1.20 -12.18
N LYS A 237 8.11 0.62 -11.07
CA LYS A 237 8.95 -0.59 -11.06
C LYS A 237 8.28 -1.69 -10.27
N ASN A 238 8.18 -2.87 -10.88
CA ASN A 238 7.62 -4.04 -10.22
C ASN A 238 8.66 -4.69 -9.31
N PHE A 239 8.22 -5.02 -8.11
CA PHE A 239 8.95 -5.83 -7.14
C PHE A 239 8.01 -6.89 -6.57
N ASN A 240 8.58 -8.01 -6.16
CA ASN A 240 7.87 -9.03 -5.43
C ASN A 240 8.66 -9.45 -4.20
N ILE A 241 7.96 -10.12 -3.27
CA ILE A 241 8.64 -10.77 -2.15
C ILE A 241 8.94 -12.20 -2.55
N ALA A 242 10.24 -12.53 -2.57
CA ALA A 242 10.74 -13.82 -3.00
C ALA A 242 10.14 -14.96 -2.18
N THR A 243 9.66 -15.98 -2.89
CA THR A 243 9.16 -17.24 -2.33
C THR A 243 10.04 -18.38 -2.83
N ARG A 244 10.20 -19.42 -2.02
CA ARG A 244 10.91 -20.63 -2.41
C ARG A 244 10.06 -21.85 -2.10
N GLU A 245 9.85 -22.68 -3.09
CA GLU A 245 9.18 -23.97 -2.91
C GLU A 245 10.22 -25.03 -2.54
N VAL A 246 10.00 -25.72 -1.41
CA VAL A 246 10.81 -26.85 -0.99
C VAL A 246 9.86 -28.01 -0.72
N GLY A 247 9.82 -28.95 -1.67
CA GLY A 247 8.88 -30.08 -1.64
C GLY A 247 7.43 -29.63 -1.81
N GLN A 248 6.60 -29.81 -0.77
CA GLN A 248 5.20 -29.34 -0.75
C GLN A 248 4.99 -28.08 0.11
N LYS A 249 6.07 -27.45 0.58
CA LYS A 249 6.00 -26.25 1.43
C LYS A 249 6.52 -25.03 0.69
N VAL A 250 5.78 -23.94 0.77
CA VAL A 250 6.23 -22.62 0.30
C VAL A 250 6.86 -21.90 1.48
N ILE A 251 8.12 -21.49 1.32
CA ILE A 251 8.86 -20.71 2.31
C ILE A 251 8.93 -19.27 1.80
N PHE A 252 8.42 -18.33 2.60
CA PHE A 252 8.55 -16.91 2.33
C PHE A 252 9.94 -16.43 2.76
N LEU A 253 10.77 -16.04 1.79
CA LEU A 253 12.12 -15.56 2.09
C LEU A 253 12.11 -14.14 2.67
N ARG A 254 10.96 -13.44 2.61
CA ARG A 254 10.77 -12.06 3.09
C ARG A 254 11.77 -11.06 2.48
N LYS A 255 12.35 -11.41 1.33
CA LYS A 255 13.32 -10.59 0.58
C LYS A 255 12.63 -9.95 -0.61
N LEU A 256 12.74 -8.63 -0.71
CA LEU A 256 12.27 -7.85 -1.84
C LEU A 256 13.20 -8.07 -3.05
N VAL A 257 12.64 -8.46 -4.18
CA VAL A 257 13.39 -8.69 -5.43
C VAL A 257 12.67 -8.02 -6.61
N PRO A 258 13.39 -7.55 -7.63
CA PRO A 258 12.78 -6.98 -8.83
C PRO A 258 11.92 -8.00 -9.59
N GLY A 259 10.85 -7.53 -10.22
CA GLY A 259 9.93 -8.32 -11.04
C GLY A 259 8.52 -8.40 -10.45
N GLY A 260 7.54 -8.71 -11.29
CA GLY A 260 6.19 -9.03 -10.85
C GLY A 260 6.09 -10.48 -10.35
N SER A 261 5.06 -10.79 -9.57
CA SER A 261 4.64 -12.18 -9.34
C SER A 261 3.63 -12.58 -10.41
N GLU A 262 3.81 -13.72 -11.08
CA GLU A 262 2.88 -14.22 -12.12
C GLU A 262 1.77 -15.14 -11.57
N HIS A 263 1.92 -15.68 -10.36
CA HIS A 263 0.98 -16.67 -9.84
C HIS A 263 0.40 -16.30 -8.47
N SER A 264 -0.89 -16.63 -8.32
CA SER A 264 -1.62 -16.53 -7.06
C SER A 264 -1.28 -17.70 -6.13
N PHE A 265 -0.66 -17.41 -4.99
CA PHE A 265 -0.28 -18.42 -3.99
C PHE A 265 -1.43 -18.86 -3.06
N GLY A 266 -2.66 -18.35 -3.26
CA GLY A 266 -3.79 -18.58 -2.34
C GLY A 266 -4.10 -20.06 -2.09
N ILE A 267 -4.15 -20.87 -3.15
CA ILE A 267 -4.42 -22.31 -3.06
C ILE A 267 -3.26 -23.05 -2.37
N HIS A 268 -2.02 -22.62 -2.60
CA HIS A 268 -0.84 -23.17 -1.94
C HIS A 268 -0.85 -22.87 -0.43
N VAL A 269 -1.25 -21.65 -0.05
CA VAL A 269 -1.44 -21.28 1.37
C VAL A 269 -2.55 -22.09 2.03
N ALA A 270 -3.67 -22.32 1.34
CA ALA A 270 -4.74 -23.18 1.84
C ALA A 270 -4.26 -24.62 2.10
N LYS A 271 -3.43 -25.18 1.21
CA LYS A 271 -2.81 -26.50 1.40
C LYS A 271 -1.90 -26.53 2.63
N MET A 272 -1.10 -25.49 2.85
CA MET A 272 -0.23 -25.37 4.03
C MET A 272 -1.00 -25.21 5.34
N ALA A 273 -2.16 -24.55 5.31
CA ALA A 273 -3.06 -24.42 6.45
C ALA A 273 -3.75 -25.75 6.83
N GLY A 274 -3.52 -26.82 6.08
CA GLY A 274 -4.09 -28.14 6.36
C GLY A 274 -5.50 -28.33 5.79
N MET A 275 -5.90 -27.52 4.79
CA MET A 275 -7.19 -27.69 4.14
C MET A 275 -7.31 -29.09 3.51
N PRO A 276 -8.52 -29.72 3.57
CA PRO A 276 -8.75 -31.02 2.95
C PRO A 276 -8.32 -31.07 1.49
N ARG A 277 -7.61 -32.13 1.10
CA ARG A 277 -7.08 -32.29 -0.28
C ARG A 277 -8.15 -32.15 -1.35
N SER A 278 -9.34 -32.70 -1.11
CA SER A 278 -10.48 -32.59 -2.03
C SER A 278 -10.89 -31.15 -2.32
N ILE A 279 -10.78 -30.24 -1.34
CA ILE A 279 -11.07 -28.82 -1.51
C ILE A 279 -9.95 -28.13 -2.30
N VAL A 280 -8.69 -28.41 -1.96
CA VAL A 280 -7.52 -27.82 -2.63
C VAL A 280 -7.49 -28.23 -4.11
N GLU A 281 -7.71 -29.51 -4.41
CA GLU A 281 -7.77 -30.05 -5.78
C GLU A 281 -8.93 -29.44 -6.56
N ARG A 282 -10.11 -29.34 -5.95
CA ARG A 282 -11.28 -28.70 -6.57
C ARG A 282 -11.03 -27.22 -6.84
N ALA A 283 -10.45 -26.50 -5.90
CA ALA A 283 -10.11 -25.08 -6.05
C ALA A 283 -9.10 -24.87 -7.19
N ALA A 284 -8.10 -25.75 -7.30
CA ALA A 284 -7.12 -25.70 -8.40
C ALA A 284 -7.80 -25.90 -9.76
N HIS A 285 -8.69 -26.88 -9.88
CA HIS A 285 -9.45 -27.11 -11.12
C HIS A 285 -10.35 -25.92 -11.49
N ILE A 286 -11.03 -25.31 -10.51
CA ILE A 286 -11.86 -24.11 -10.73
C ILE A 286 -10.99 -22.94 -11.19
N LEU A 287 -9.82 -22.73 -10.57
CA LEU A 287 -8.91 -21.66 -10.97
C LEU A 287 -8.47 -21.81 -12.43
N THR A 288 -8.06 -23.01 -12.85
CA THR A 288 -7.68 -23.28 -14.24
C THR A 288 -8.83 -23.00 -15.21
N GLN A 289 -10.07 -23.34 -14.86
CA GLN A 289 -11.24 -23.04 -15.69
C GLN A 289 -11.52 -21.54 -15.81
N LEU A 290 -11.30 -20.78 -14.72
CA LEU A 290 -11.46 -19.33 -14.73
C LEU A 290 -10.36 -18.71 -15.60
N GLU A 291 -9.10 -19.09 -15.40
CA GLU A 291 -7.96 -18.63 -16.21
C GLU A 291 -8.15 -18.95 -17.70
N GLN A 292 -8.63 -20.14 -18.06
CA GLN A 292 -8.92 -20.51 -19.45
C GLN A 292 -10.03 -19.65 -20.06
N LYS A 293 -11.12 -19.38 -19.32
CA LYS A 293 -12.18 -18.47 -19.80
C LYS A 293 -11.67 -17.03 -19.99
N PHE A 294 -10.66 -16.62 -19.23
CA PHE A 294 -10.00 -15.32 -19.42
C PHE A 294 -9.11 -15.29 -20.66
N ILE A 295 -8.46 -16.40 -21.00
CA ILE A 295 -7.62 -16.51 -22.21
C ILE A 295 -8.51 -16.65 -23.47
N ASP A 296 -9.54 -17.50 -23.44
CA ASP A 296 -10.43 -17.75 -24.58
C ASP A 296 -11.24 -16.50 -24.99
N ASN A 297 -11.58 -15.62 -24.03
CA ASN A 297 -12.23 -14.33 -24.33
C ASN A 297 -11.26 -13.26 -24.84
N GLY A 298 -9.94 -13.48 -24.78
CA GLY A 298 -8.91 -12.61 -25.34
C GLY A 298 -8.33 -13.10 -26.68
N GLU A 299 -8.47 -14.39 -27.02
CA GLU A 299 -7.85 -15.00 -28.21
C GLU A 299 -8.83 -15.29 -29.37
N ALA A 300 -10.11 -14.93 -29.25
CA ALA A 300 -11.09 -15.08 -30.34
C ALA A 300 -11.01 -13.99 -31.43
N ALA A 301 -9.85 -13.33 -31.57
CA ALA A 301 -9.57 -12.38 -32.66
C ALA A 301 -8.15 -12.57 -33.24
N SER A 302 -7.68 -13.81 -33.43
CA SER A 302 -6.65 -14.10 -34.44
C SER A 302 -6.56 -15.60 -34.74
N ALA A 303 -7.52 -16.08 -35.52
CA ALA A 303 -7.38 -17.33 -36.26
C ALA A 303 -7.37 -17.03 -37.76
N ASP A 304 -6.19 -16.66 -38.28
CA ASP A 304 -5.73 -17.20 -39.56
C ASP A 304 -4.21 -17.10 -39.62
N GLY A 305 -3.58 -18.26 -39.81
CA GLY A 305 -2.13 -18.41 -39.71
C GLY A 305 -1.38 -17.78 -40.89
N ILE A 306 -0.16 -17.31 -40.62
CA ILE A 306 1.00 -17.36 -41.53
C ILE A 306 2.28 -17.28 -40.69
N ARG A 307 3.29 -17.99 -41.20
CA ARG A 307 4.64 -18.24 -40.67
C ARG A 307 5.47 -16.98 -40.41
N ALA A 308 6.42 -17.15 -39.48
CA ALA A 308 7.68 -16.43 -39.25
C ALA A 308 8.05 -15.30 -40.22
N ASP A 309 8.24 -14.09 -39.68
CA ASP A 309 9.53 -13.38 -39.65
C ASP A 309 9.45 -12.10 -38.78
N LYS A 310 10.53 -11.76 -38.07
CA LYS A 310 10.74 -10.41 -37.51
C LYS A 310 11.03 -9.44 -38.68
N PRO A 311 10.54 -8.18 -38.71
CA PRO A 311 11.28 -7.10 -38.04
C PRO A 311 10.49 -5.83 -37.59
N GLN A 312 11.14 -5.08 -36.68
CA GLN A 312 11.22 -3.61 -36.47
C GLN A 312 9.99 -2.68 -36.57
N THR A 313 9.73 -2.02 -35.44
CA THR A 313 9.32 -0.60 -35.22
C THR A 313 8.79 0.22 -36.39
N GLN A 314 7.54 0.69 -36.28
CA GLN A 314 7.18 2.11 -36.35
C GLN A 314 5.68 2.34 -36.04
N ASN A 315 5.42 3.34 -35.19
CA ASN A 315 4.23 4.16 -35.02
C ASN A 315 2.86 3.56 -35.39
N ILE A 316 2.06 3.20 -34.38
CA ILE A 316 0.61 3.03 -34.54
C ILE A 316 -0.10 4.06 -33.66
N SER A 317 -0.90 4.86 -34.35
CA SER A 317 -1.73 5.96 -33.88
C SER A 317 -2.74 5.54 -32.80
N THR A 318 -2.83 6.41 -31.80
CA THR A 318 -3.52 6.34 -30.50
C THR A 318 -5.05 6.29 -30.50
N GLU A 319 -5.73 6.01 -31.62
CA GLU A 319 -7.21 6.05 -31.68
C GLU A 319 -7.89 4.71 -32.00
N SER A 320 -7.14 3.67 -32.35
CA SER A 320 -7.74 2.41 -32.85
C SER A 320 -7.82 1.26 -31.84
N ILE A 321 -7.06 1.30 -30.74
CA ILE A 321 -7.03 0.21 -29.73
C ILE A 321 -8.07 0.45 -28.62
N GLN A 322 -8.60 1.67 -28.51
CA GLN A 322 -9.51 2.07 -27.44
C GLN A 322 -10.97 1.62 -27.67
N LEU A 323 -11.30 1.19 -28.89
CA LEU A 323 -12.66 0.77 -29.26
C LEU A 323 -12.94 -0.73 -29.04
N SER A 324 -11.92 -1.55 -28.76
CA SER A 324 -12.11 -3.01 -28.67
C SER A 324 -12.34 -3.54 -27.25
N ILE A 325 -12.13 -2.70 -26.21
CA ILE A 325 -12.12 -3.13 -24.81
C ILE A 325 -13.42 -2.80 -24.06
N PHE A 326 -14.23 -1.86 -24.56
CA PHE A 326 -15.41 -1.34 -23.84
C PHE A 326 -16.77 -1.77 -24.38
N GLU A 327 -16.84 -2.64 -25.38
CA GLU A 327 -18.11 -3.19 -25.88
C GLU A 327 -18.12 -4.72 -25.82
N THR A 328 -18.31 -5.28 -24.63
CA THR A 328 -18.98 -6.58 -24.51
C THR A 328 -20.46 -6.34 -24.28
N VAL A 329 -21.14 -5.84 -25.31
CA VAL A 329 -22.56 -6.10 -25.46
C VAL A 329 -22.64 -7.07 -26.62
N ASP A 330 -23.12 -8.28 -26.36
CA ASP A 330 -23.52 -9.22 -27.41
C ASP A 330 -24.27 -8.42 -28.48
N PRO A 331 -23.80 -8.34 -29.75
CA PRO A 331 -24.35 -7.39 -30.72
C PRO A 331 -25.85 -7.58 -30.98
N THR A 332 -26.39 -8.76 -30.69
CA THR A 332 -27.83 -9.07 -30.60
C THR A 332 -28.49 -8.41 -29.38
N ALA A 333 -27.88 -8.48 -28.19
CA ALA A 333 -28.39 -7.83 -26.98
C ALA A 333 -28.37 -6.29 -27.06
N GLY A 334 -27.39 -5.70 -27.76
CA GLY A 334 -27.34 -4.27 -28.03
C GLY A 334 -28.52 -3.79 -28.89
N LYS A 335 -28.80 -4.51 -29.98
CA LYS A 335 -29.94 -4.24 -30.87
C LYS A 335 -31.29 -4.39 -30.17
N ILE A 336 -31.44 -5.39 -29.30
CA ILE A 336 -32.67 -5.60 -28.53
C ILE A 336 -32.86 -4.47 -27.50
N LYS A 337 -31.78 -4.01 -26.86
CA LYS A 337 -31.83 -2.91 -25.90
C LYS A 337 -32.23 -1.58 -26.55
N GLU A 338 -31.67 -1.24 -27.71
CA GLU A 338 -32.08 -0.06 -28.48
C GLU A 338 -33.54 -0.15 -28.92
N ALA A 339 -33.95 -1.29 -29.49
CA ALA A 339 -35.33 -1.49 -29.93
C ALA A 339 -36.36 -1.42 -28.79
N LEU A 340 -35.98 -1.77 -27.55
CA LEU A 340 -36.81 -1.63 -26.36
C LEU A 340 -36.86 -0.19 -25.82
N LEU A 341 -35.80 0.60 -26.00
CA LEU A 341 -35.76 2.00 -25.57
C LEU A 341 -36.59 2.91 -26.49
N ASP A 342 -36.69 2.56 -27.77
CA ASP A 342 -37.49 3.29 -28.77
C ASP A 342 -38.99 2.93 -28.74
N LEU A 343 -39.41 2.00 -27.88
CA LEU A 343 -40.79 1.54 -27.78
C LEU A 343 -41.64 2.43 -26.85
N ASP A 344 -42.59 3.17 -27.42
CA ASP A 344 -43.62 3.88 -26.63
C ASP A 344 -44.89 3.03 -26.45
N LEU A 345 -44.92 2.29 -25.34
CA LEU A 345 -46.01 1.39 -24.97
C LEU A 345 -47.37 2.07 -24.79
N ASN A 346 -47.41 3.40 -24.58
CA ASN A 346 -48.67 4.13 -24.36
C ASN A 346 -49.38 4.49 -25.67
N SER A 347 -48.70 4.36 -26.81
CA SER A 347 -49.22 4.71 -28.14
C SER A 347 -49.55 3.48 -29.00
N MET A 348 -49.19 2.29 -28.55
CA MET A 348 -49.33 1.05 -29.31
C MET A 348 -50.62 0.30 -29.03
N THR A 349 -51.22 -0.28 -30.08
CA THR A 349 -52.34 -1.21 -29.89
C THR A 349 -51.83 -2.59 -29.45
N PRO A 350 -52.65 -3.41 -28.77
CA PRO A 350 -52.22 -4.73 -28.32
C PRO A 350 -51.69 -5.66 -29.43
N ILE A 351 -52.16 -5.46 -30.67
CA ILE A 351 -51.69 -6.22 -31.84
C ILE A 351 -50.27 -5.78 -32.23
N ASP A 352 -49.98 -4.48 -32.20
CA ASP A 352 -48.66 -3.94 -32.54
C ASP A 352 -47.60 -4.40 -31.53
N CYS A 353 -47.95 -4.43 -30.24
CA CYS A 353 -47.07 -4.97 -29.19
C CYS A 353 -46.72 -6.45 -29.46
N MET A 354 -47.72 -7.27 -29.81
CA MET A 354 -47.51 -8.68 -30.11
C MET A 354 -46.66 -8.89 -31.38
N MET A 355 -46.83 -8.05 -32.40
CA MET A 355 -46.01 -8.09 -33.61
C MET A 355 -44.55 -7.68 -33.34
N LYS A 356 -44.34 -6.62 -32.54
CA LYS A 356 -42.99 -6.16 -32.18
C LYS A 356 -42.26 -7.15 -31.27
N LEU A 357 -42.96 -7.81 -30.36
CA LEU A 357 -42.40 -8.84 -29.50
C LEU A 357 -42.00 -10.10 -30.28
N ASN A 358 -42.74 -10.43 -31.34
CA ASN A 358 -42.37 -11.50 -32.27
C ASN A 358 -41.13 -11.14 -33.14
N GLU A 359 -40.98 -9.87 -33.49
CA GLU A 359 -39.78 -9.35 -34.17
C GLU A 359 -38.54 -9.39 -33.26
N LEU A 360 -38.68 -8.97 -32.01
CA LEU A 360 -37.62 -9.06 -30.99
C LEU A 360 -37.19 -10.51 -30.73
N ARG A 361 -38.14 -11.45 -30.77
CA ARG A 361 -37.84 -12.88 -30.61
C ARG A 361 -37.05 -13.45 -31.80
N LYS A 362 -37.25 -12.96 -33.02
CA LYS A 362 -36.44 -13.40 -34.17
C LYS A 362 -34.98 -12.99 -34.06
N PHE A 363 -34.67 -11.85 -33.43
CA PHE A 363 -33.28 -11.44 -33.15
C PHE A 363 -32.55 -12.35 -32.13
N LEU A 364 -33.26 -13.27 -31.48
CA LEU A 364 -32.69 -14.27 -30.54
C LEU A 364 -32.60 -15.68 -31.15
N GLU A 365 -33.24 -15.94 -32.29
CA GLU A 365 -33.26 -17.25 -32.97
C GLU A 365 -32.30 -17.31 -34.18
N GLU A 366 -31.74 -16.18 -34.62
CA GLU A 366 -30.56 -16.07 -35.51
C GLU A 366 -29.27 -15.90 -34.69
#